data_AF-A0A9D5S469-F1
#
_entry.id   AF-A0A9D5S469-F1
#
_cell.length_a   1.000
_cell.length_b   1.000
_cell.length_c   1.000
_cell.angle_alpha   90.00
_cell.angle_beta   90.00
_cell.angle_gamma   90.00
#
_symmetry.space_group_name_H-M   'P 1'
#
loop_
_entity.id
_entity.type
_entity.pdbx_description
1 polymer ?
#
loop_
_entity_poly.entity_id
_entity_poly.type
_entity_poly.pdbx_seq_one_letter_code
_entity_poly.pdbx_strand_id
1 'polypeptide(L)'
;MKKYFAWMMTAILFCGLTTVLTSCGSDDDNGKDSGATLTKVRVVYTVTTDQSVIDAFNVNVYNTFEDGNTNPEAMSSTTWTKTVEIPASKLPVNVQLYTVIKPLVDGATSSNLSYSLKREIELVCIYSDGTTGAAKKTADNQTTKTVEDGTSLADFAKDTNNGQTHWSFTVGKDGTIN
;
A
#
# COMPACT_ATOMS: atom_id res chain seq x y z
N MET A 1 -42.73 -26.68 -23.85
CA MET A 1 -43.60 -26.10 -22.80
C MET A 1 -42.86 -26.07 -21.47
N LYS A 2 -42.85 -24.89 -20.81
CA LYS A 2 -42.34 -24.47 -19.47
C LYS A 2 -41.52 -23.17 -19.64
N LYS A 3 -42.19 -22.04 -19.85
CA LYS A 3 -42.75 -21.08 -18.86
C LYS A 3 -41.66 -20.26 -18.16
N TYR A 4 -41.51 -19.04 -18.66
CA TYR A 4 -40.98 -17.84 -18.02
C TYR A 4 -41.72 -17.52 -16.70
N PHE A 5 -41.14 -16.61 -15.91
CA PHE A 5 -41.77 -15.65 -14.96
C PHE A 5 -41.30 -15.77 -13.50
N ALA A 6 -40.32 -14.95 -13.12
CA ALA A 6 -40.15 -14.39 -11.77
C ALA A 6 -39.07 -13.30 -11.79
N TRP A 7 -39.37 -12.20 -12.46
CA TRP A 7 -38.93 -10.88 -12.00
C TRP A 7 -39.73 -10.54 -10.73
N MET A 8 -39.19 -9.67 -9.87
CA MET A 8 -39.85 -8.99 -8.73
C MET A 8 -39.56 -9.57 -7.33
N MET A 9 -38.39 -9.22 -6.79
CA MET A 9 -38.34 -8.69 -5.43
C MET A 9 -37.40 -7.47 -5.38
N THR A 10 -38.07 -6.32 -5.50
CA THR A 10 -37.58 -4.96 -5.37
C THR A 10 -37.43 -4.61 -3.89
N ALA A 11 -36.30 -3.97 -3.57
CA ALA A 11 -36.08 -2.92 -2.58
C ALA A 11 -36.74 -3.02 -1.19
N ILE A 12 -35.90 -2.90 -0.16
CA ILE A 12 -35.93 -1.88 0.91
C ILE A 12 -34.89 -2.37 1.95
N LEU A 13 -33.70 -1.76 1.97
CA LEU A 13 -33.37 -0.60 2.82
C LEU A 13 -33.19 -1.05 4.28
N PHE A 14 -31.97 -0.95 4.81
CA PHE A 14 -31.66 0.02 5.87
C PHE A 14 -30.17 -0.06 6.26
N CYS A 15 -29.50 1.06 6.00
CA CYS A 15 -28.49 1.71 6.84
C CYS A 15 -27.35 0.88 7.43
N GLY A 16 -26.14 1.14 6.91
CA GLY A 16 -24.94 1.02 7.73
C GLY A 16 -23.68 0.75 6.94
N LEU A 17 -23.21 1.74 6.16
CA LEU A 17 -21.79 2.06 5.96
C LEU A 17 -21.74 3.25 5.01
N THR A 18 -22.09 4.42 5.55
CA THR A 18 -21.57 5.69 5.04
C THR A 18 -20.08 5.73 5.38
N THR A 19 -19.25 4.98 4.66
CA THR A 19 -17.82 5.31 4.60
C THR A 19 -17.70 6.50 3.68
N VAL A 20 -17.73 7.67 4.31
CA VAL A 20 -17.18 8.95 3.85
C VAL A 20 -16.54 8.88 2.48
N LEU A 21 -17.20 9.56 1.52
CA LEU A 21 -16.65 10.02 0.27
C LEU A 21 -15.44 10.91 0.57
N THR A 22 -14.29 10.33 0.90
CA THR A 22 -13.03 11.07 0.74
C THR A 22 -12.71 11.00 -0.75
N SER A 23 -13.40 11.84 -1.52
CA SER A 23 -12.80 12.43 -2.72
C SER A 23 -11.41 12.93 -2.34
N CYS A 24 -10.49 13.05 -3.28
CA CYS A 24 -9.34 13.94 -3.09
C CYS A 24 -9.80 15.42 -3.08
N GLY A 25 -10.90 15.69 -2.38
CA GLY A 25 -11.57 16.97 -2.23
C GLY A 25 -11.09 17.55 -0.91
N SER A 26 -10.28 18.58 -1.07
CA SER A 26 -9.70 19.41 -0.04
C SER A 26 -10.77 19.83 0.97
N ASP A 27 -10.58 19.43 2.22
CA ASP A 27 -11.25 20.02 3.38
C ASP A 27 -10.47 21.30 3.72
N ASP A 28 -10.63 22.33 2.89
CA ASP A 28 -10.33 23.71 3.28
C ASP A 28 -11.04 24.69 2.33
N ASP A 29 -11.79 25.60 2.93
CA ASP A 29 -12.61 26.61 2.28
C ASP A 29 -11.82 27.47 1.29
N ASN A 30 -12.03 27.26 -0.02
CA ASN A 30 -12.35 28.31 -1.00
C ASN A 30 -12.20 27.82 -2.46
N GLY A 31 -13.33 27.74 -3.15
CA GLY A 31 -13.40 28.23 -4.53
C GLY A 31 -13.12 27.23 -5.65
N LYS A 32 -14.14 27.15 -6.52
CA LYS A 32 -14.18 26.64 -7.90
C LYS A 32 -14.14 25.12 -8.04
N ASP A 33 -15.24 24.62 -8.62
CA ASP A 33 -15.20 23.79 -9.83
C ASP A 33 -14.13 24.35 -10.78
N SER A 34 -12.86 24.06 -10.51
CA SER A 34 -11.86 24.08 -11.54
C SER A 34 -12.29 22.95 -12.47
N GLY A 35 -12.76 23.25 -13.68
CA GLY A 35 -13.02 22.22 -14.71
C GLY A 35 -11.78 21.40 -15.10
N ALA A 36 -10.72 21.43 -14.30
CA ALA A 36 -9.52 20.65 -14.42
C ALA A 36 -9.83 19.18 -14.17
N THR A 37 -9.54 18.39 -15.19
CA THR A 37 -9.65 16.94 -15.18
C THR A 37 -8.42 16.31 -14.53
N LEU A 38 -8.62 15.20 -13.82
CA LEU A 38 -7.52 14.37 -13.32
C LEU A 38 -6.68 13.86 -14.50
N THR A 39 -5.36 14.09 -14.45
CA THR A 39 -4.44 13.64 -15.50
C THR A 39 -3.65 12.41 -15.07
N LYS A 40 -3.22 12.38 -13.81
CA LYS A 40 -2.46 11.27 -13.24
C LYS A 40 -2.56 11.25 -11.72
N VAL A 41 -2.25 10.09 -11.15
CA VAL A 41 -2.06 9.90 -9.70
C VAL A 41 -0.61 9.54 -9.47
N ARG A 42 0.08 10.29 -8.62
CA ARG A 42 1.41 9.94 -8.14
C ARG A 42 1.27 9.08 -6.89
N VAL A 43 1.94 7.93 -6.88
CA VAL A 43 2.07 7.03 -5.75
C VAL A 43 3.52 7.03 -5.28
N VAL A 44 3.73 7.27 -4.00
CA VAL A 44 5.05 7.18 -3.36
C VAL A 44 4.99 6.05 -2.34
N TYR A 45 5.77 5.00 -2.57
CA TYR A 45 5.99 3.92 -1.61
C TYR A 45 7.22 4.25 -0.79
N THR A 46 7.13 4.04 0.52
CA THR A 46 8.28 4.12 1.43
C THR A 46 8.32 2.90 2.33
N VAL A 47 9.50 2.32 2.48
CA VAL A 47 9.79 1.28 3.47
C VAL A 47 10.96 1.74 4.31
N THR A 48 10.81 1.74 5.62
CA THR A 48 11.86 2.14 6.57
C THR A 48 12.09 1.03 7.58
N THR A 49 13.36 0.75 7.88
CA THR A 49 13.77 -0.26 8.86
C THR A 49 15.04 0.18 9.60
N ASP A 50 15.43 -0.58 10.61
CA ASP A 50 16.65 -0.32 11.38
C ASP A 50 17.88 -0.93 10.69
N GLN A 51 19.07 -0.37 10.93
CA GLN A 51 20.32 -0.86 10.34
C GLN A 51 20.59 -2.33 10.71
N SER A 52 20.24 -2.73 11.93
CA SER A 52 20.35 -4.12 12.40
C SER A 52 19.59 -5.12 11.52
N VAL A 53 18.51 -4.69 10.86
CA VAL A 53 17.74 -5.52 9.92
C VAL A 53 18.47 -5.66 8.59
N ILE A 54 19.05 -4.57 8.08
CA ILE A 54 19.84 -4.59 6.83
C ILE A 54 21.12 -5.43 7.01
N ASP A 55 21.73 -5.38 8.18
CA ASP A 55 22.95 -6.13 8.50
C ASP A 55 22.69 -7.64 8.68
N ALA A 56 21.45 -8.03 9.00
CA ALA A 56 21.09 -9.42 9.28
C ALA A 56 20.26 -10.08 8.15
N PHE A 57 19.57 -9.29 7.32
CA PHE A 57 18.62 -9.79 6.32
C PHE A 57 18.76 -9.12 4.96
N ASN A 58 18.59 -9.92 3.91
CA ASN A 58 18.14 -9.42 2.62
C ASN A 58 16.66 -9.04 2.73
N VAL A 59 16.37 -7.74 2.58
CA VAL A 59 15.00 -7.21 2.57
C VAL A 59 14.62 -6.92 1.12
N ASN A 60 13.63 -7.63 0.59
CA ASN A 60 13.09 -7.40 -0.74
C ASN A 60 11.72 -6.75 -0.64
N VAL A 61 11.57 -5.61 -1.30
CA VAL A 61 10.31 -4.88 -1.43
C VAL A 61 9.63 -5.30 -2.72
N TYR A 62 8.36 -5.64 -2.63
CA TYR A 62 7.51 -5.97 -3.75
C TYR A 62 6.41 -4.92 -3.83
N ASN A 63 6.25 -4.34 -5.01
CA ASN A 63 5.14 -3.47 -5.31
C ASN A 63 4.47 -3.91 -6.61
N THR A 64 3.14 -3.91 -6.64
CA THR A 64 2.38 -4.39 -7.80
C THR A 64 1.81 -3.22 -8.56
N PHE A 65 2.02 -3.23 -9.88
CA PHE A 65 1.28 -2.44 -10.86
C PHE A 65 0.71 -3.43 -11.87
N GLU A 66 -0.62 -3.50 -11.94
CA GLU A 66 -1.48 -3.90 -13.07
C GLU A 66 -1.30 -5.26 -13.80
N ASP A 67 -0.15 -5.93 -13.76
CA ASP A 67 0.12 -7.15 -14.55
C ASP A 67 0.65 -8.35 -13.74
N GLY A 68 0.63 -8.25 -12.41
CA GLY A 68 1.06 -9.33 -11.51
C GLY A 68 2.57 -9.57 -11.49
N ASN A 69 3.34 -8.88 -12.34
CA ASN A 69 4.79 -8.87 -12.31
C ASN A 69 5.29 -8.01 -11.15
N THR A 70 5.60 -8.68 -10.06
CA THR A 70 6.23 -8.10 -8.88
C THR A 70 7.72 -8.43 -8.91
N ASN A 71 8.50 -7.67 -9.69
CA ASN A 71 9.95 -7.79 -9.60
C ASN A 71 10.40 -7.21 -8.25
N PRO A 72 11.01 -8.01 -7.36
CA PRO A 72 11.46 -7.51 -6.08
C PRO A 72 12.60 -6.50 -6.25
N GLU A 73 12.59 -5.47 -5.43
CA GLU A 73 13.71 -4.55 -5.25
C GLU A 73 14.35 -4.76 -3.88
N ALA A 74 15.64 -5.03 -3.86
CA ALA A 74 16.37 -5.18 -2.61
C ALA A 74 16.58 -3.81 -1.94
N MET A 75 16.34 -3.73 -0.64
CA MET A 75 16.78 -2.60 0.17
C MET A 75 18.27 -2.73 0.44
N SER A 76 19.04 -1.71 0.02
CA SER A 76 20.47 -1.58 0.33
C SER A 76 20.76 -0.61 1.48
N SER A 77 19.71 0.01 2.04
CA SER A 77 19.80 0.96 3.15
C SER A 77 18.55 0.88 4.03
N THR A 78 18.56 1.60 5.14
CA THR A 78 17.43 1.68 6.09
C THR A 78 16.15 2.25 5.50
N THR A 79 16.22 2.93 4.35
CA THR A 79 15.05 3.49 3.66
C THR A 79 15.05 3.11 2.19
N TRP A 80 13.92 2.64 1.71
CA TRP A 80 13.64 2.43 0.30
C TRP A 80 12.43 3.27 -0.08
N THR A 81 12.52 3.96 -1.22
CA THR A 81 11.44 4.80 -1.74
C THR A 81 11.28 4.57 -3.23
N LYS A 82 10.04 4.47 -3.69
CA LYS A 82 9.71 4.38 -5.12
C LYS A 82 8.55 5.29 -5.44
N THR A 83 8.72 6.13 -6.45
CA THR A 83 7.65 7.00 -6.97
C THR A 83 7.17 6.46 -8.31
N VAL A 84 5.86 6.37 -8.47
CA VAL A 84 5.22 5.96 -9.72
C VAL A 84 4.11 6.94 -10.06
N GLU A 85 3.94 7.24 -11.34
CA GLU A 85 2.85 8.07 -11.83
C GLU A 85 1.91 7.25 -12.71
N ILE A 86 0.63 7.23 -12.35
CA ILE A 86 -0.42 6.45 -13.01
C ILE A 86 -1.28 7.39 -13.84
N PRO A 87 -1.31 7.26 -15.18
CA PRO A 87 -2.20 8.07 -16.01
C PRO A 87 -3.66 7.81 -15.62
N ALA A 88 -4.50 8.85 -15.67
CA ALA A 88 -5.94 8.71 -15.39
C ALA A 88 -6.63 7.68 -16.31
N SER A 89 -6.10 7.46 -17.53
CA SER A 89 -6.59 6.45 -18.48
C SER A 89 -6.35 5.00 -18.04
N LYS A 90 -5.49 4.77 -17.04
CA LYS A 90 -5.18 3.45 -16.46
C LYS A 90 -5.93 3.19 -15.15
N LEU A 91 -6.78 4.11 -14.73
CA LEU A 91 -7.59 3.94 -13.53
C LEU A 91 -8.92 3.22 -13.84
N PRO A 92 -9.44 2.39 -12.92
CA PRO A 92 -8.90 2.10 -11.59
C PRO A 92 -7.78 1.07 -11.61
N VAL A 93 -6.89 1.14 -10.61
CA VAL A 93 -5.78 0.19 -10.46
C VAL A 93 -5.60 -0.22 -9.01
N ASN A 94 -5.24 -1.49 -8.82
CA ASN A 94 -4.85 -2.03 -7.53
C ASN A 94 -3.38 -1.71 -7.28
N VAL A 95 -3.13 -0.98 -6.21
CA VAL A 95 -1.78 -0.68 -5.72
C VAL A 95 -1.49 -1.62 -4.56
N GLN A 96 -0.32 -2.27 -4.59
CA GLN A 96 0.13 -3.09 -3.47
C GLN A 96 1.56 -2.84 -3.04
N LEU A 97 1.84 -3.07 -1.75
CA LEU A 97 3.17 -3.06 -1.15
C LEU A 97 3.29 -4.18 -0.12
N TYR A 98 4.35 -4.97 -0.23
CA TYR A 98 4.76 -5.92 0.80
C TYR A 98 6.27 -6.13 0.76
N THR A 99 6.81 -6.80 1.78
CA THR A 99 8.25 -6.86 2.05
C THR A 99 8.62 -8.25 2.56
N VAL A 100 9.50 -8.95 1.87
CA VAL A 100 10.00 -10.27 2.27
C VAL A 100 11.40 -10.12 2.83
N ILE A 101 11.64 -10.66 4.03
CA ILE A 101 12.97 -10.74 4.63
C ILE A 101 13.53 -12.16 4.54
N LYS A 102 14.84 -12.28 4.31
CA LYS A 102 15.58 -13.55 4.33
C LYS A 102 16.92 -13.35 5.02
N PRO A 103 17.36 -14.23 5.93
CA PRO A 103 18.67 -14.09 6.57
C PRO A 103 19.80 -14.03 5.54
N LEU A 104 20.82 -13.21 5.80
CA LEU A 104 22.02 -13.17 4.96
C LEU A 104 22.86 -14.44 5.07
N VAL A 105 22.87 -15.04 6.27
CA VAL A 105 23.64 -16.23 6.59
C VAL A 105 22.68 -17.33 7.05
N ASP A 106 22.80 -18.51 6.45
CA ASP A 106 21.99 -19.67 6.82
C ASP A 106 22.38 -20.20 8.21
N GLY A 107 21.38 -20.60 9.00
CA GLY A 107 21.57 -21.08 10.38
C GLY A 107 21.99 -20.02 11.41
N ALA A 108 22.01 -18.74 11.05
CA ALA A 108 22.35 -17.67 11.99
C ALA A 108 21.29 -17.49 13.09
N THR A 109 21.76 -17.17 14.30
CA THR A 109 20.91 -16.85 15.46
C THR A 109 21.01 -15.36 15.79
N SER A 110 19.93 -14.81 16.33
CA SER A 110 19.89 -13.40 16.74
C SER A 110 20.68 -13.18 18.03
N SER A 111 21.35 -12.04 18.13
CA SER A 111 21.79 -11.46 19.40
C SER A 111 20.85 -10.30 19.75
N ASN A 112 19.81 -10.56 20.56
CA ASN A 112 18.78 -9.57 20.96
C ASN A 112 18.45 -8.55 19.86
N LEU A 113 17.77 -8.99 18.80
CA LEU A 113 17.42 -8.11 17.69
C LEU A 113 16.08 -7.43 17.96
N SER A 114 16.08 -6.10 18.04
CA SER A 114 14.86 -5.32 17.82
C SER A 114 14.71 -5.06 16.33
N TYR A 115 13.55 -5.44 15.81
CA TYR A 115 13.14 -5.27 14.42
C TYR A 115 12.04 -4.22 14.38
N SER A 116 12.25 -3.17 13.60
CA SER A 116 11.18 -2.28 13.16
C SER A 116 11.11 -2.25 11.64
N LEU A 117 9.90 -2.41 11.09
CA LEU A 117 9.63 -2.19 9.68
C LEU A 117 8.38 -1.34 9.53
N LYS A 118 8.56 -0.14 9.02
CA LYS A 118 7.51 0.80 8.65
C LYS A 118 7.30 0.75 7.14
N ARG A 119 6.04 0.72 6.73
CA ARG A 119 5.62 0.83 5.32
C ARG A 119 4.69 2.03 5.21
N GLU A 120 4.77 2.77 4.13
CA GLU A 120 3.93 3.94 3.88
C GLU A 120 3.62 4.01 2.39
N ILE A 121 2.39 4.41 2.06
CA ILE A 121 2.01 4.74 0.70
C ILE A 121 1.34 6.12 0.72
N GLU A 122 1.88 7.05 -0.05
CA GLU A 122 1.34 8.38 -0.25
C GLU A 122 0.80 8.53 -1.67
N LEU A 123 -0.37 9.13 -1.80
CA LEU A 123 -1.06 9.35 -3.07
C LEU A 123 -1.32 10.83 -3.28
N VAL A 124 -0.98 11.34 -4.47
CA VAL A 124 -1.22 12.72 -4.86
C VAL A 124 -1.89 12.75 -6.22
N CYS A 125 -3.10 13.33 -6.29
CA CYS A 125 -3.79 13.56 -7.55
C CYS A 125 -3.20 14.77 -8.27
N ILE A 126 -3.01 14.69 -9.58
CA ILE A 126 -2.46 15.79 -10.40
C ILE A 126 -3.45 16.11 -11.50
N TYR A 127 -3.88 17.37 -11.56
CA TYR A 127 -4.91 17.86 -12.47
C TYR A 127 -4.32 18.58 -13.68
N SER A 128 -5.13 18.76 -14.72
CA SER A 128 -4.71 19.34 -16.01
C SER A 128 -4.31 20.81 -15.95
N ASP A 129 -4.74 21.54 -14.92
CA ASP A 129 -4.29 22.91 -14.63
C ASP A 129 -2.96 22.95 -13.86
N GLY A 130 -2.35 21.79 -13.59
CA GLY A 130 -1.10 21.65 -12.84
C GLY A 130 -1.26 21.65 -11.33
N THR A 131 -2.49 21.82 -10.82
CA THR A 131 -2.74 21.72 -9.38
C THR A 131 -2.62 20.27 -8.89
N THR A 132 -2.30 20.12 -7.61
CA THR A 132 -2.21 18.83 -6.93
C THR A 132 -3.27 18.73 -5.83
N GLY A 133 -3.98 17.61 -5.77
CA GLY A 133 -4.87 17.30 -4.66
C GLY A 133 -4.09 17.05 -3.36
N ALA A 134 -4.80 17.03 -2.23
CA ALA A 134 -4.20 16.73 -0.94
C ALA A 134 -3.54 15.34 -0.94
N ALA A 135 -2.35 15.25 -0.33
CA ALA A 135 -1.66 13.98 -0.19
C ALA A 135 -2.43 13.06 0.75
N LYS A 136 -2.83 11.88 0.25
CA LYS A 136 -3.47 10.85 1.06
C LYS A 136 -2.44 9.80 1.44
N LYS A 137 -2.19 9.68 2.73
CA LYS A 137 -1.31 8.64 3.28
C LYS A 137 -2.15 7.48 3.78
N THR A 138 -1.77 6.25 3.43
CA THR A 138 -2.24 5.08 4.17
C THR A 138 -1.73 5.16 5.61
N ALA A 139 -2.49 4.62 6.57
CA ALA A 139 -2.05 4.58 7.97
C ALA A 139 -0.65 3.94 8.10
N ASP A 140 0.18 4.55 8.96
CA ASP A 140 1.49 4.03 9.34
C ASP A 140 1.34 2.64 9.96
N ASN A 141 1.62 1.59 9.19
CA ASN A 141 1.68 0.24 9.76
C ASN A 141 3.16 -0.08 10.00
N GLN A 142 3.55 0.16 11.25
CA GLN A 142 4.85 -0.23 11.77
C GLN A 142 4.70 -1.60 12.43
N THR A 143 5.50 -2.57 11.97
CA THR A 143 5.65 -3.84 12.67
C THR A 143 6.92 -3.76 13.50
N THR A 144 6.76 -3.81 14.82
CA THR A 144 7.89 -3.88 15.76
C THR A 144 7.87 -5.23 16.46
N LYS A 145 9.01 -5.93 16.45
CA LYS A 145 9.20 -7.20 17.16
C LYS A 145 10.55 -7.19 17.88
N THR A 146 10.58 -7.73 19.08
CA THR A 146 11.83 -8.02 19.79
C THR A 146 12.05 -9.52 19.73
N VAL A 147 13.26 -9.92 19.35
CA VAL A 147 13.65 -11.32 19.21
C VAL A 147 14.62 -11.65 20.34
N GLU A 148 14.32 -12.73 21.06
CA GLU A 148 15.18 -13.20 22.14
C GLU A 148 16.50 -13.74 21.59
N ASP A 149 17.57 -13.56 22.36
CA ASP A 149 18.89 -14.12 22.06
C ASP A 149 18.82 -15.63 21.76
N GLY A 150 19.58 -16.07 20.77
CA GLY A 150 19.59 -17.47 20.32
C GLY A 150 18.42 -17.89 19.42
N THR A 151 17.44 -17.02 19.15
CA THR A 151 16.38 -17.33 18.17
C THR A 151 16.95 -17.45 16.76
N SER A 152 16.51 -18.47 16.02
CA SER A 152 16.81 -18.66 14.60
C SER A 152 16.32 -17.48 13.77
N LEU A 153 17.21 -16.85 13.00
CA LEU A 153 16.83 -15.78 12.08
C LEU A 153 15.91 -16.28 10.96
N ALA A 154 15.99 -17.56 10.60
CA ALA A 154 15.12 -18.17 9.59
C ALA A 154 13.68 -18.32 10.08
N ASP A 155 13.49 -18.75 11.33
CA ASP A 155 12.16 -18.85 11.93
C ASP A 155 11.55 -17.46 12.13
N PHE A 156 12.37 -16.50 12.58
CA PHE A 156 11.95 -15.10 12.64
C PHE A 156 11.53 -14.55 11.27
N ALA A 157 12.31 -14.82 10.22
CA ALA A 157 11.98 -14.40 8.86
C ALA A 157 10.67 -15.03 8.40
N LYS A 158 10.45 -16.31 8.68
CA LYS A 158 9.20 -17.01 8.37
C LYS A 158 8.00 -16.38 9.09
N ASP A 159 8.12 -16.09 10.38
CA ASP A 159 7.04 -15.46 11.15
C ASP A 159 6.74 -14.03 10.70
N THR A 160 7.77 -13.28 10.32
CA THR A 160 7.63 -11.93 9.78
C THR A 160 7.00 -11.95 8.39
N ASN A 161 7.39 -12.92 7.56
CA ASN A 161 6.85 -13.09 6.21
C ASN A 161 5.40 -13.60 6.24
N ASN A 162 5.07 -14.53 7.13
CA ASN A 162 3.70 -15.02 7.30
C ASN A 162 2.78 -13.98 7.92
N GLY A 163 3.33 -13.10 8.75
CA GLY A 163 2.64 -11.93 9.31
C GLY A 163 2.53 -10.76 8.34
N GLN A 164 2.95 -10.90 7.07
CA GLN A 164 2.86 -9.81 6.10
C GLN A 164 1.41 -9.40 5.90
N THR A 165 1.10 -8.19 6.35
CA THR A 165 -0.04 -7.44 5.86
C THR A 165 0.29 -7.03 4.43
N HIS A 166 -0.22 -7.78 3.45
CA HIS A 166 -0.27 -7.30 2.07
C HIS A 166 -1.14 -6.06 2.08
N TRP A 167 -0.59 -4.91 1.68
CA TRP A 167 -1.42 -3.72 1.56
C TRP A 167 -1.88 -3.65 0.14
N SER A 168 -3.19 -3.58 -0.01
CA SER A 168 -3.83 -3.42 -1.29
C SER A 168 -4.91 -2.39 -1.13
N PHE A 169 -4.92 -1.40 -2.00
CA PHE A 169 -6.07 -0.50 -2.16
C PHE A 169 -6.28 -0.24 -3.65
N THR A 170 -7.51 0.15 -3.98
CA THR A 170 -7.90 0.51 -5.33
C THR A 170 -7.88 2.02 -5.46
N VAL A 171 -7.09 2.53 -6.40
CA VAL A 171 -7.20 3.94 -6.82
C VAL A 171 -8.32 4.05 -7.84
N GLY A 172 -9.39 4.76 -7.48
CA GLY A 172 -10.56 5.01 -8.32
C GLY A 172 -10.30 6.00 -9.47
N LYS A 173 -11.21 6.05 -10.45
CA LYS A 173 -11.11 6.93 -11.62
C LYS A 173 -11.17 8.42 -11.29
N ASP A 174 -11.73 8.74 -10.13
CA ASP A 174 -11.86 10.09 -9.55
C ASP A 174 -10.72 10.40 -8.56
N GLY A 175 -9.73 9.52 -8.43
CA GLY A 175 -8.64 9.67 -7.46
C GLY A 175 -9.02 9.27 -6.03
N THR A 176 -10.17 8.62 -5.82
CA THR A 176 -10.54 8.03 -4.52
C THR A 176 -9.70 6.79 -4.20
N ILE A 177 -9.64 6.43 -2.93
CA ILE A 177 -8.95 5.22 -2.44
C ILE A 177 -10.01 4.33 -1.79
N ASN A 178 -10.11 3.08 -2.23
CA ASN A 178 -11.04 2.08 -1.70
C ASN A 178 -10.33 0.82 -1.23
#